data_AF-A0ABD7YNG0-F1
#
_entry.id   AF-A0ABD7YNG0-F1
#
_cell.length_a   1.000
_cell.length_b   1.000
_cell.length_c   1.000
_cell.angle_alpha   90.00
_cell.angle_beta   90.00
_cell.angle_gamma   90.00
#
_symmetry.space_group_name_H-M   'P 1'
#
loop_
_entity.id
_entity.type
_entity.pdbx_description
1 polymer ?
#
loop_
_entity_poly.entity_id
_entity_poly.type
_entity_poly.pdbx_seq_one_letter_code
_entity_poly.pdbx_strand_id
1 'polypeptide(L)'
;MKKMAAPLDMQIGARFETKKHGYVTVVEYYNTHTVIVAFENTGNIRSITAAKLRSGQLTDRSVPPQSLMVGEKVESVKHGLLTITQVESENIVVLENEYGEEIRMLLPAVQKLRDKLEHTYNVQENPVLPASLSALTKRNKKTKDVNSLLKKILTDYGK
;
A
#
# COMPACT_ATOMS: atom_id res chain seq x y z
N MET A 1 4.57 23.98 -30.00
CA MET A 1 3.86 22.74 -30.42
C MET A 1 2.37 22.93 -30.15
N LYS A 2 1.49 22.52 -31.06
CA LYS A 2 0.02 22.67 -30.89
C LYS A 2 -0.50 21.56 -29.96
N LYS A 3 -1.16 21.95 -28.87
CA LYS A 3 -1.78 21.03 -27.91
C LYS A 3 -2.99 20.35 -28.57
N MET A 4 -3.01 19.02 -28.57
CA MET A 4 -4.14 18.23 -29.07
C MET A 4 -5.13 17.98 -27.93
N ALA A 5 -6.40 17.71 -28.29
CA ALA A 5 -7.39 17.28 -27.33
C ALA A 5 -6.98 15.92 -26.74
N ALA A 6 -6.98 15.82 -25.41
CA ALA A 6 -6.66 14.59 -24.72
C ALA A 6 -7.78 13.55 -24.92
N PRO A 7 -7.44 12.29 -25.22
CA PRO A 7 -8.36 11.16 -25.11
C PRO A 7 -8.97 11.03 -23.71
N LEU A 8 -10.14 10.38 -23.61
CA LEU A 8 -10.85 10.17 -22.33
C LEU A 8 -9.97 9.48 -21.27
N ASP A 9 -9.13 8.54 -21.69
CA ASP A 9 -8.21 7.80 -20.82
C ASP A 9 -6.99 8.61 -20.37
N MET A 10 -6.65 9.71 -21.05
CA MET A 10 -5.45 10.52 -20.77
C MET A 10 -5.76 11.95 -20.33
N GLN A 11 -6.91 12.13 -19.71
CA GLN A 11 -7.25 13.38 -19.07
C GLN A 11 -6.26 13.70 -17.93
N ILE A 12 -6.11 14.99 -17.64
CA ILE A 12 -5.28 15.46 -16.53
C ILE A 12 -5.82 14.85 -15.23
N GLY A 13 -4.93 14.25 -14.44
CA GLY A 13 -5.27 13.50 -13.23
C GLY A 13 -5.55 12.01 -13.44
N ALA A 14 -5.56 11.50 -14.68
CA ALA A 14 -5.70 10.07 -14.93
C ALA A 14 -4.55 9.28 -14.31
N ARG A 15 -4.87 8.19 -13.62
CA ARG A 15 -3.91 7.34 -12.90
C ARG A 15 -3.66 6.04 -13.66
N PHE A 16 -2.39 5.70 -13.83
CA PHE A 16 -1.95 4.49 -14.53
C PHE A 16 -1.02 3.67 -13.66
N GLU A 17 -1.17 2.35 -13.70
CA GLU A 17 -0.27 1.42 -13.01
C GLU A 17 0.91 1.06 -13.93
N THR A 18 2.12 1.14 -13.40
CA THR A 18 3.35 0.72 -14.10
C THR A 18 3.78 -0.66 -13.60
N LYS A 19 4.48 -1.40 -14.46
CA LYS A 19 4.94 -2.75 -14.10
C LYS A 19 6.05 -2.79 -13.05
N LYS A 20 6.75 -1.67 -12.80
CA LYS A 20 8.01 -1.66 -12.02
C LYS A 20 8.10 -0.58 -10.95
N HIS A 21 7.34 0.51 -11.07
CA HIS A 21 7.54 1.73 -10.26
C HIS A 21 6.22 2.25 -9.66
N GLY A 22 5.20 1.40 -9.51
CA GLY A 22 3.92 1.78 -8.92
C GLY A 22 3.07 2.64 -9.85
N TYR A 23 2.35 3.59 -9.28
CA TYR A 23 1.37 4.41 -9.99
C TYR A 23 1.96 5.72 -10.52
N VAL A 24 1.40 6.17 -11.64
CA VAL A 24 1.72 7.47 -12.24
C VAL A 24 0.45 8.24 -12.57
N THR A 25 0.54 9.56 -12.46
CA THR A 25 -0.56 10.49 -12.75
C THR A 25 -0.23 11.32 -13.99
N VAL A 26 -1.21 11.54 -14.85
CA VAL A 26 -1.07 12.43 -16.01
C VAL A 26 -1.14 13.88 -15.55
N VAL A 27 -0.07 14.64 -15.75
CA VAL A 27 0.00 16.07 -15.43
C VAL A 27 -0.46 16.90 -16.62
N GLU A 28 0.01 16.55 -17.82
CA GLU A 28 -0.33 17.29 -19.02
C GLU A 28 -0.27 16.42 -20.29
N TYR A 29 -1.19 16.65 -21.22
CA TYR A 29 -1.21 15.99 -22.52
C TYR A 29 -0.95 17.00 -23.64
N TYR A 30 0.05 16.72 -24.49
CA TYR A 30 0.31 17.50 -25.70
C TYR A 30 -0.10 16.75 -26.97
N ASN A 31 0.32 15.50 -27.11
CA ASN A 31 -0.02 14.61 -28.22
C ASN A 31 0.22 13.14 -27.82
N THR A 32 0.02 12.20 -28.74
CA THR A 32 0.22 10.76 -28.52
C THR A 32 1.66 10.35 -28.20
N HIS A 33 2.65 11.19 -28.54
CA HIS A 33 4.06 10.95 -28.30
C HIS A 33 4.60 11.68 -27.06
N THR A 34 3.89 12.70 -26.60
CA THR A 34 4.30 13.61 -25.54
C THR A 34 3.16 13.79 -24.56
N VAL A 35 3.16 12.91 -23.57
CA VAL A 35 2.31 12.94 -22.38
C VAL A 35 3.23 13.16 -21.19
N ILE A 36 3.00 14.21 -20.42
CA ILE A 36 3.73 14.52 -19.20
C ILE A 36 3.05 13.80 -18.05
N VAL A 37 3.81 12.96 -17.36
CA VAL A 37 3.34 12.16 -16.21
C VAL A 37 4.22 12.41 -15.01
N ALA A 38 3.65 12.28 -13.81
CA ALA A 38 4.35 12.30 -12.54
C ALA A 38 4.26 10.93 -11.86
N PHE A 39 5.37 10.44 -11.32
CA PHE A 39 5.38 9.25 -10.48
C PHE A 39 4.88 9.59 -9.08
N GLU A 40 3.89 8.84 -8.57
CA GLU A 40 3.37 9.09 -7.21
C GLU A 40 4.41 8.78 -6.13
N ASN A 41 5.26 7.79 -6.37
CA ASN A 41 6.26 7.31 -5.41
C ASN A 41 7.43 8.30 -5.24
N THR A 42 7.95 8.84 -6.35
CA THR A 42 9.16 9.67 -6.37
C THR A 42 8.88 11.15 -6.62
N GLY A 43 7.67 11.50 -7.06
CA GLY A 43 7.33 12.84 -7.55
C GLY A 43 8.04 13.22 -8.85
N ASN A 44 8.79 12.30 -9.47
CA ASN A 44 9.54 12.60 -10.67
C ASN A 44 8.61 12.81 -11.87
N ILE A 45 8.91 13.81 -12.70
CA ILE A 45 8.10 14.17 -13.86
C ILE A 45 8.82 13.74 -15.14
N ARG A 46 8.08 13.12 -16.05
CA ARG A 46 8.66 12.61 -17.30
C ARG A 46 7.70 12.73 -18.47
N SER A 47 8.26 12.99 -19.65
CA SER A 47 7.52 12.87 -20.91
C SER A 47 7.55 11.42 -21.42
N ILE A 48 6.39 10.88 -21.78
CA ILE A 48 6.27 9.54 -22.37
C ILE A 48 5.23 9.51 -23.50
N THR A 49 5.29 8.46 -24.32
CA THR A 49 4.27 8.20 -25.33
C THR A 49 3.04 7.54 -24.71
N ALA A 50 1.86 7.84 -25.25
CA ALA A 50 0.60 7.30 -24.82
C ALA A 50 0.57 5.76 -24.87
N ALA A 51 1.18 5.16 -25.90
CA ALA A 51 1.27 3.72 -26.05
C ALA A 51 2.03 3.05 -24.89
N LYS A 52 3.14 3.66 -24.45
CA LYS A 52 3.95 3.13 -23.33
C LYS A 52 3.28 3.33 -21.97
N LEU A 53 2.52 4.43 -21.82
CA LEU A 53 1.73 4.67 -20.61
C LEU A 53 0.64 3.60 -20.45
N ARG A 54 -0.11 3.30 -21.52
CA ARG A 54 -1.14 2.24 -21.51
C ARG A 54 -0.57 0.84 -21.30
N SER A 55 0.61 0.55 -21.84
CA SER A 55 1.24 -0.77 -21.64
C SER A 55 1.94 -0.92 -20.28
N GLY A 56 1.98 0.15 -19.47
CA GLY A 56 2.68 0.19 -18.19
C GLY A 56 4.20 0.07 -18.31
N GLN A 57 4.77 0.29 -19.51
CA GLN A 57 6.21 0.23 -19.80
C GLN A 57 6.87 1.58 -19.54
N LEU A 58 6.75 2.05 -18.30
CA LEU A 58 7.34 3.28 -17.83
C LEU A 58 8.34 2.96 -16.72
N THR A 59 9.56 3.47 -16.89
CA THR A 59 10.66 3.31 -15.94
C THR A 59 11.08 4.66 -15.41
N ASP A 60 11.18 4.78 -14.10
CA ASP A 60 11.85 5.93 -13.48
C ASP A 60 13.36 5.68 -13.51
N ARG A 61 14.14 6.73 -13.83
CA ARG A 61 15.62 6.65 -13.85
C ARG A 61 16.23 7.06 -12.51
N SER A 62 15.47 7.74 -11.64
CA SER A 62 15.94 8.12 -10.31
C SER A 62 16.00 6.93 -9.37
N VAL A 63 15.27 5.84 -9.66
CA VAL A 63 15.14 4.69 -8.76
C VAL A 63 15.36 3.36 -9.49
N PRO A 64 15.89 2.33 -8.82
CA PRO A 64 16.09 1.02 -9.40
C PRO A 64 14.78 0.34 -9.85
N PRO A 65 14.83 -0.56 -10.84
CA PRO A 65 13.67 -1.35 -11.27
C PRO A 65 13.19 -2.25 -10.11
N GLN A 66 11.90 -2.22 -9.77
CA GLN A 66 11.24 -2.86 -8.59
C GLN A 66 11.08 -1.97 -7.34
N SER A 67 11.10 -0.66 -7.52
CA SER A 67 10.90 0.34 -6.46
C SER A 67 9.42 0.62 -6.12
N LEU A 68 8.58 -0.43 -6.02
CA LEU A 68 7.17 -0.26 -5.63
C LEU A 68 7.03 0.37 -4.23
N MET A 69 8.00 0.09 -3.35
CA MET A 69 8.01 0.51 -1.94
C MET A 69 8.62 1.90 -1.71
N VAL A 70 9.14 2.57 -2.75
CA VAL A 70 9.75 3.90 -2.59
C VAL A 70 8.66 4.92 -2.27
N GLY A 71 8.92 5.76 -1.27
CA GLY A 71 7.99 6.74 -0.72
C GLY A 71 7.15 6.23 0.45
N GLU A 72 7.19 4.93 0.77
CA GLU A 72 6.50 4.36 1.92
C GLU A 72 7.19 4.81 3.23
N LYS A 73 6.39 5.14 4.24
CA LYS A 73 6.88 5.50 5.57
C LYS A 73 6.76 4.29 6.49
N VAL A 74 7.86 3.93 7.14
CA VAL A 74 7.96 2.78 8.04
C VAL A 74 8.42 3.27 9.40
N GLU A 75 7.75 2.83 10.46
CA GLU A 75 8.18 3.13 11.82
C GLU A 75 9.14 2.06 12.33
N SER A 76 10.30 2.51 12.83
CA SER A 76 11.28 1.66 13.50
C SER A 76 11.39 2.06 14.97
N VAL A 77 11.41 1.07 15.87
CA VAL A 77 11.57 1.29 17.32
C VAL A 77 12.85 2.05 17.66
N LYS A 78 13.89 1.92 16.84
CA LYS A 78 15.21 2.53 17.10
C LYS A 78 15.38 3.90 16.45
N HIS A 79 14.78 4.10 15.29
CA HIS A 79 15.07 5.25 14.44
C HIS A 79 13.86 6.18 14.27
N GLY A 80 12.66 5.76 14.68
CA GLY A 80 11.44 6.53 14.50
C GLY A 80 10.87 6.35 13.09
N LEU A 81 10.30 7.43 12.54
CA LEU A 81 9.67 7.44 11.23
C LEU A 81 10.72 7.51 10.13
N LEU A 82 10.81 6.43 9.35
CA LEU A 82 11.73 6.29 8.24
C LEU A 82 10.96 6.35 6.92
N THR A 83 11.48 7.08 5.95
CA THR A 83 10.93 7.10 4.58
C THR A 83 11.81 6.24 3.68
N ILE A 84 11.22 5.33 2.90
CA ILE A 84 11.98 4.51 1.95
C ILE A 84 12.34 5.37 0.75
N THR A 85 13.63 5.67 0.61
CA THR A 85 14.15 6.50 -0.49
C THR A 85 14.52 5.64 -1.69
N GLN A 86 15.16 4.49 -1.46
CA GLN A 86 15.67 3.64 -2.55
C GLN A 86 15.67 2.15 -2.17
N VAL A 87 15.38 1.30 -3.15
CA VAL A 87 15.56 -0.16 -3.03
C VAL A 87 16.65 -0.59 -4.01
N GLU A 88 17.79 -1.07 -3.50
CA GLU A 88 18.92 -1.54 -4.29
C GLU A 88 18.80 -3.04 -4.63
N SER A 89 19.56 -3.46 -5.65
CA SER A 89 19.51 -4.81 -6.24
C SER A 89 19.90 -5.95 -5.28
N GLU A 90 20.59 -5.66 -4.18
CA GLU A 90 21.12 -6.65 -3.23
C GLU A 90 20.21 -6.87 -2.00
N ASN A 91 18.90 -6.63 -2.14
CA ASN A 91 17.94 -6.62 -1.03
C ASN A 91 18.27 -5.59 0.05
N ILE A 92 18.96 -4.51 -0.31
CA ILE A 92 19.26 -3.39 0.59
C ILE A 92 18.26 -2.28 0.30
N VAL A 93 17.65 -1.75 1.35
CA VAL A 93 16.72 -0.63 1.30
C VAL A 93 17.37 0.54 2.01
N VAL A 94 17.53 1.65 1.31
CA VAL A 94 17.99 2.92 1.86
C VAL A 94 16.76 3.66 2.38
N LEU A 95 16.77 3.96 3.66
CA LEU A 95 15.76 4.73 4.34
C LEU A 95 16.36 6.03 4.84
N GLU A 96 15.53 7.07 4.89
CA GLU A 96 15.90 8.37 5.42
C GLU A 96 15.03 8.70 6.63
N ASN A 97 15.68 9.16 7.70
CA ASN A 97 15.01 9.63 8.91
C ASN A 97 14.58 11.10 8.79
N GLU A 98 13.75 11.60 9.71
CA GLU A 98 13.34 13.02 9.73
C GLU A 98 14.53 14.00 9.86
N TYR A 99 15.66 13.53 10.37
CA TYR A 99 16.90 14.28 10.52
C TYR A 99 17.82 14.24 9.27
N GLY A 100 17.40 13.55 8.20
CA GLY A 100 18.20 13.37 6.98
C GLY A 100 19.31 12.32 7.10
N GLU A 101 19.25 11.46 8.14
CA GLU A 101 20.20 10.36 8.29
C GLU A 101 19.81 9.17 7.41
N GLU A 102 20.75 8.72 6.57
CA GLU A 102 20.58 7.53 5.73
C GLU A 102 20.82 6.25 6.53
N ILE A 103 19.82 5.38 6.59
CA ILE A 103 19.88 4.08 7.25
C ILE A 103 19.68 2.99 6.19
N ARG A 104 20.63 2.08 6.10
CA ARG A 104 20.57 0.93 5.19
C ARG A 104 20.07 -0.29 5.94
N MET A 105 18.95 -0.85 5.50
CA MET A 105 18.37 -2.07 6.08
C MET A 105 18.18 -3.15 5.01
N LEU A 106 18.15 -4.40 5.44
CA LEU A 106 17.79 -5.51 4.56
C LEU A 106 16.27 -5.52 4.31
N LEU A 107 15.86 -5.83 3.09
CA LEU A 107 14.46 -5.93 2.66
C LEU A 107 13.59 -6.80 3.61
N PRO A 108 14.05 -7.98 4.10
CA PRO A 108 13.27 -8.77 5.05
C PRO A 108 13.06 -8.09 6.40
N ALA A 109 13.97 -7.20 6.82
CA ALA A 109 13.81 -6.43 8.06
C ALA A 109 12.75 -5.33 7.88
N VAL A 110 12.77 -4.64 6.74
CA VAL A 110 11.76 -3.62 6.38
C VAL A 110 10.37 -4.25 6.25
N GLN A 111 10.26 -5.42 5.62
CA GLN A 111 9.00 -6.17 5.53
C GLN A 111 8.45 -6.54 6.91
N LYS A 112 9.29 -7.03 7.83
CA LYS A 112 8.87 -7.31 9.22
C LYS A 112 8.37 -6.07 9.96
N LEU A 113 8.95 -4.90 9.67
CA LEU A 113 8.48 -3.64 10.26
C LEU A 113 7.12 -3.25 9.68
N ARG A 114 6.92 -3.41 8.37
CA ARG A 114 5.62 -3.22 7.72
C ARG A 114 4.55 -4.19 8.26
N ASP A 115 4.86 -5.47 8.38
CA ASP A 115 3.91 -6.47 8.88
C ASP A 115 3.45 -6.14 10.30
N LYS A 116 4.35 -5.65 11.17
CA LYS A 116 3.97 -5.17 12.51
C LYS A 116 2.97 -4.02 12.46
N LEU A 117 3.13 -3.09 11.51
CA LEU A 117 2.16 -2.00 11.31
C LEU A 117 0.82 -2.56 10.85
N GLU A 118 0.77 -3.43 9.83
CA GLU A 118 -0.49 -4.02 9.37
C GLU A 118 -1.21 -4.83 10.46
N HIS A 119 -0.48 -5.52 11.34
CA HIS A 119 -1.08 -6.17 12.51
C HIS A 119 -1.64 -5.18 13.53
N THR A 120 -1.02 -4.00 13.67
CA THR A 120 -1.49 -2.96 14.60
C THR A 120 -2.77 -2.30 14.08
N TYR A 121 -2.87 -2.06 12.76
CA TYR A 121 -4.07 -1.51 12.13
C TYR A 121 -5.21 -2.55 12.01
N ASN A 122 -4.91 -3.83 11.76
CA ASN A 122 -5.95 -4.88 11.75
C ASN A 122 -6.56 -5.18 13.13
N VAL A 123 -5.87 -4.83 14.22
CA VAL A 123 -6.46 -4.92 15.58
C VAL A 123 -7.46 -3.78 15.82
N GLN A 124 -7.44 -2.71 15.02
CA GLN A 124 -8.47 -1.67 14.99
C GLN A 124 -9.61 -1.96 13.99
N GLU A 125 -9.74 -3.19 13.49
CA GLU A 125 -11.05 -3.62 12.99
C GLU A 125 -12.00 -3.67 14.18
N ASN A 126 -12.94 -2.72 14.18
CA ASN A 126 -14.10 -2.62 15.06
C ASN A 126 -14.50 -3.99 15.63
N PRO A 127 -14.67 -4.15 16.95
CA PRO A 127 -15.18 -5.41 17.48
C PRO A 127 -16.47 -5.71 16.74
N VAL A 128 -16.46 -6.74 15.89
CA VAL A 128 -17.63 -7.15 15.11
C VAL A 128 -18.67 -7.57 16.14
N LEU A 129 -19.54 -6.61 16.48
CA LEU A 129 -20.69 -6.87 17.32
C LEU A 129 -21.47 -7.98 16.61
N PRO A 130 -21.75 -9.10 17.29
CA PRO A 130 -22.38 -10.23 16.65
C PRO A 130 -23.76 -9.81 16.17
N ALA A 131 -23.94 -9.73 14.85
CA ALA A 131 -25.15 -9.23 14.22
C ALA A 131 -26.38 -10.15 14.38
N SER A 132 -26.25 -11.30 15.04
CA SER A 132 -27.36 -12.22 15.29
C SER A 132 -27.09 -13.21 16.42
N LEU A 133 -28.16 -13.73 17.04
CA LEU A 133 -28.09 -14.81 18.04
C LEU A 133 -27.39 -16.07 17.50
N SER A 134 -27.47 -16.31 16.19
CA SER A 134 -26.79 -17.41 15.50
C SER A 134 -25.27 -17.23 15.41
N ALA A 135 -24.78 -15.98 15.46
CA ALA A 135 -23.35 -15.69 15.48
C ALA A 135 -22.69 -16.00 16.84
N LEU A 136 -23.45 -15.91 17.95
CA LEU A 136 -22.98 -16.28 19.29
C LEU A 136 -22.73 -17.78 19.46
N THR A 137 -23.43 -18.62 18.69
CA THR A 137 -23.36 -20.08 18.82
C THR A 137 -22.32 -20.72 17.90
N LYS A 138 -21.62 -19.95 17.06
CA LYS A 138 -20.50 -20.46 16.26
C LYS A 138 -19.37 -20.92 17.19
N ARG A 139 -19.03 -22.20 17.03
CA ARG A 139 -18.13 -22.97 17.90
C ARG A 139 -16.69 -22.47 17.74
N ASN A 140 -16.26 -21.56 18.60
CA ASN A 140 -14.88 -21.15 18.73
C ASN A 140 -14.33 -21.64 20.09
N LYS A 141 -13.02 -21.87 20.22
CA LYS A 141 -12.43 -22.47 21.44
C LYS A 141 -12.74 -21.66 22.71
N LYS A 142 -12.95 -20.34 22.58
CA LYS A 142 -13.35 -19.42 23.66
C LYS A 142 -14.87 -19.39 23.96
N THR A 143 -15.74 -19.82 23.05
CA THR A 143 -17.21 -19.75 23.20
C THR A 143 -17.86 -21.07 23.61
N LYS A 144 -17.08 -22.16 23.76
CA LYS A 144 -17.57 -23.48 24.17
C LYS A 144 -18.16 -23.48 25.59
N ASP A 145 -17.50 -22.77 26.51
CA ASP A 145 -17.89 -22.76 27.92
C ASP A 145 -19.10 -21.87 28.19
N VAL A 146 -19.24 -20.77 27.44
CA VAL A 146 -20.43 -19.90 27.48
C VAL A 146 -21.66 -20.63 26.94
N ASN A 147 -21.49 -21.41 25.86
CA ASN A 147 -22.59 -22.19 25.29
C ASN A 147 -23.04 -23.35 26.19
N SER A 148 -22.16 -23.93 27.01
CA SER A 148 -22.54 -24.97 27.97
C SER A 148 -23.28 -24.38 29.17
N LEU A 149 -22.86 -23.19 29.64
CA LEU A 149 -23.55 -22.43 30.68
C LEU A 149 -24.94 -21.98 30.26
N LEU A 150 -25.08 -21.40 29.06
CA LEU A 150 -26.39 -21.00 28.53
C LEU A 150 -27.34 -22.18 28.36
N LYS A 151 -26.83 -23.33 27.88
CA LYS A 151 -27.65 -24.54 27.79
C LYS A 151 -28.13 -25.02 29.16
N LYS A 152 -27.27 -25.00 30.19
CA LYS A 152 -27.65 -25.37 31.56
C LYS A 152 -28.74 -24.43 32.11
N ILE A 153 -28.58 -23.12 31.95
CA ILE A 153 -29.58 -22.14 32.41
C ILE A 153 -30.92 -22.36 31.70
N LEU A 154 -30.91 -22.59 30.38
CA LEU A 154 -32.14 -22.84 29.63
C LEU A 154 -32.86 -24.13 30.07
N THR A 155 -32.11 -25.18 30.42
CA THR A 155 -32.69 -26.44 30.92
C THR A 155 -33.21 -26.34 32.34
N ASP A 156 -32.59 -25.52 33.19
CA ASP A 156 -32.99 -25.36 34.59
C ASP A 156 -34.16 -24.40 34.77
N TYR A 157 -34.31 -23.39 33.89
CA TYR A 157 -35.44 -22.44 33.94
C TYR A 157 -36.77 -23.00 33.37
N GLY A 158 -36.78 -24.23 32.87
CA GLY A 158 -37.96 -24.89 32.29
C GLY A 158 -38.58 -25.98 33.17
N LYS A 159 -38.21 -26.06 34.45
CA LYS A 159 -38.80 -26.93 35.46
C LYS A 159 -39.42 -26.13 36.60
#